data_AF-A0A953KBF6-F1
#
_entry.id   AF-A0A953KBF6-F1
#
_cell.length_a   1.000
_cell.length_b   1.000
_cell.length_c   1.000
_cell.angle_alpha   90.00
_cell.angle_beta   90.00
_cell.angle_gamma   90.00
#
_symmetry.space_group_name_H-M   'P 1'
#
loop_
_entity.id
_entity.type
_entity.pdbx_description
1 polymer ?
#
loop_
_entity_poly.entity_id
_entity_poly.type
_entity_poly.pdbx_seq_one_letter_code
_entity_poly.pdbx_strand_id
1 'polypeptide(L)'
;MVQKSAATVTLEDLLSAENSKELVKGLSFEQGLKLLEELVARVESGQLPLDRAIASYERGAFIIEQLRALLAGAEEKIKLLPK
;
A
#
# COMPACT_ATOMS: atom_id res chain seq x y z
N MET A 1 -14.70 -7.06 -22.95
CA MET A 1 -14.24 -5.73 -22.49
C MET A 1 -14.25 -5.69 -20.96
N VAL A 2 -13.22 -6.25 -20.33
CA VAL A 2 -12.77 -5.90 -18.97
C VAL A 2 -11.26 -6.06 -18.99
N GLN A 3 -10.54 -4.95 -19.07
CA GLN A 3 -9.08 -4.92 -19.09
C GLN A 3 -8.57 -5.34 -17.71
N LYS A 4 -8.14 -6.60 -17.57
CA LYS A 4 -7.55 -7.17 -16.35
C LYS A 4 -6.05 -6.88 -16.35
N SER A 5 -5.68 -5.62 -16.19
CA SER A 5 -4.29 -5.21 -15.91
C SER A 5 -4.19 -4.81 -14.44
N ALA A 6 -4.29 -5.79 -13.56
CA ALA A 6 -3.89 -5.63 -12.17
C ALA A 6 -2.56 -6.36 -12.03
N ALA A 7 -1.46 -5.67 -12.35
CA ALA A 7 -0.15 -6.13 -11.95
C ALA A 7 -0.19 -6.30 -10.43
N THR A 8 0.00 -7.52 -9.94
CA THR A 8 0.07 -7.80 -8.51
C THR A 8 1.35 -7.16 -8.00
N VAL A 9 1.29 -5.91 -7.54
CA VAL A 9 2.42 -5.27 -6.86
C VAL A 9 2.67 -6.06 -5.59
N THR A 10 3.84 -6.68 -5.48
CA THR A 10 4.23 -7.50 -4.33
C THR A 10 5.08 -6.68 -3.35
N LEU A 11 5.20 -7.16 -2.12
CA LEU A 11 6.08 -6.54 -1.12
C LEU A 11 7.54 -6.50 -1.60
N GLU A 12 7.99 -7.52 -2.34
CA GLU A 12 9.33 -7.56 -2.91
C GLU A 12 9.56 -6.49 -3.98
N ASP A 13 8.54 -6.18 -4.79
CA ASP A 13 8.58 -5.07 -5.74
C ASP A 13 8.74 -3.74 -5.00
N LEU A 14 7.99 -3.54 -3.90
CA LEU A 14 8.10 -2.32 -3.09
C LEU A 14 9.45 -2.18 -2.40
N LEU A 15 10.04 -3.29 -1.93
CA LEU A 15 11.33 -3.32 -1.24
C LEU A 15 12.54 -3.20 -2.19
N SER A 16 12.35 -3.51 -3.48
CA SER A 16 13.43 -3.54 -4.48
C SER A 16 13.34 -2.39 -5.50
N ALA A 17 12.17 -1.76 -5.67
CA ALA A 17 11.99 -0.68 -6.62
C ALA A 17 12.47 0.68 -6.08
N GLU A 18 13.21 1.41 -6.90
CA GLU A 18 13.60 2.81 -6.66
C GLU A 18 12.37 3.75 -6.66
N ASN A 19 11.29 3.38 -7.36
CA ASN A 19 10.05 4.17 -7.50
C ASN A 19 8.88 3.66 -6.62
N SER A 20 9.18 3.11 -5.44
CA SER A 20 8.18 2.52 -4.53
C SER A 20 6.99 3.45 -4.22
N LYS A 21 7.21 4.76 -4.16
CA LYS A 21 6.15 5.76 -3.91
C LYS A 21 5.11 5.84 -5.03
N GLU A 22 5.54 5.76 -6.29
CA GLU A 22 4.63 5.79 -7.44
C GLU A 22 3.85 4.47 -7.55
N LEU A 23 4.48 3.34 -7.20
CA LEU A 23 3.79 2.06 -7.10
C LEU A 23 2.67 2.10 -6.06
N VAL A 24 2.92 2.71 -4.88
CA VAL A 24 1.94 2.83 -3.80
C VAL A 24 0.74 3.73 -4.20
N LYS A 25 0.97 4.82 -4.94
CA LYS A 25 -0.11 5.70 -5.42
C LYS A 25 -1.10 5.00 -6.36
N GLY A 26 -0.63 4.00 -7.11
CA GLY A 26 -1.46 3.23 -8.05
C GLY A 26 -2.29 2.11 -7.42
N LEU A 27 -2.14 1.85 -6.11
CA LEU A 27 -2.79 0.72 -5.44
C LEU A 27 -4.28 0.99 -5.17
N SER A 28 -5.09 -0.06 -5.29
CA SER A 28 -6.42 -0.09 -4.69
C SER A 28 -6.33 -0.16 -3.16
N PHE A 29 -7.45 0.11 -2.49
CA PHE A 29 -7.53 -0.03 -1.03
C PHE A 29 -7.21 -1.46 -0.59
N GLU A 30 -7.77 -2.49 -1.24
CA GLU A 30 -7.51 -3.89 -0.85
C GLU A 30 -6.05 -4.27 -1.11
N GLN A 31 -5.46 -3.78 -2.19
CA GLN A 31 -4.05 -4.04 -2.49
C GLN A 31 -3.12 -3.40 -1.46
N GLY A 32 -3.35 -2.13 -1.11
CA GLY A 32 -2.57 -1.44 -0.08
C GLY A 32 -2.70 -2.10 1.29
N LEU A 33 -3.91 -2.51 1.68
CA LEU A 33 -4.15 -3.19 2.95
C LEU A 33 -3.40 -4.53 3.02
N LYS A 34 -3.50 -5.35 1.99
CA LYS A 34 -2.78 -6.63 1.91
C LYS A 34 -1.27 -6.45 2.01
N LEU A 35 -0.72 -5.46 1.32
CA LEU A 35 0.70 -5.15 1.38
C LEU A 35 1.15 -4.68 2.76
N LEU A 36 0.31 -3.92 3.46
CA LEU A 36 0.59 -3.51 4.83
C LEU A 36 0.62 -4.72 5.78
N GLU A 37 -0.33 -5.66 5.64
CA GLU A 37 -0.36 -6.91 6.43
C GLU A 37 0.90 -7.75 6.18
N GLU A 38 1.29 -7.93 4.91
CA GLU A 38 2.52 -8.64 4.54
C GLU A 38 3.77 -7.95 5.10
N LEU A 39 3.81 -6.62 5.11
CA LEU A 39 4.91 -5.82 5.65
C LEU A 39 5.03 -6.02 7.15
N VAL A 40 3.91 -5.93 7.88
CA VAL A 40 3.86 -6.15 9.33
C VAL A 40 4.30 -7.57 9.67
N ALA A 41 3.75 -8.59 8.99
CA ALA A 41 4.13 -9.99 9.21
C ALA A 41 5.64 -10.21 9.00
N ARG A 42 6.24 -9.53 8.01
CA ARG A 42 7.68 -9.57 7.79
C ARG A 42 8.45 -8.93 8.93
N VAL A 43 8.07 -7.74 9.38
CA VAL A 43 8.74 -7.06 10.52
C VAL A 43 8.62 -7.89 11.80
N GLU A 44 7.45 -8.45 12.08
CA GLU A 44 7.18 -9.28 13.26
C GLU A 44 7.94 -10.61 13.25
N SER A 45 8.27 -11.14 12.07
CA SER A 45 9.10 -12.36 11.96
C SER A 45 10.49 -12.20 12.58
N GLY A 46 10.96 -10.96 12.76
CA GLY A 46 12.28 -10.67 13.33
C GLY A 46 13.45 -11.05 12.42
N GLN A 47 13.19 -11.47 11.18
CA GLN A 47 14.22 -11.95 10.24
C GLN A 47 14.81 -10.83 9.36
N LEU A 48 14.36 -9.57 9.52
CA LEU A 48 14.87 -8.46 8.73
C LEU A 48 16.10 -7.79 9.36
N PRO A 49 17.18 -7.60 8.58
CA PRO A 49 18.26 -6.70 8.96
C PRO A 49 17.74 -5.28 9.23
N LEU A 50 18.43 -4.54 10.09
CA LEU A 50 18.03 -3.19 10.52
C LEU A 50 17.73 -2.24 9.35
N ASP A 51 18.60 -2.22 8.34
CA ASP A 51 18.41 -1.36 7.15
C ASP A 51 17.11 -1.67 6.40
N ARG A 52 16.77 -2.96 6.32
CA ARG A 52 15.52 -3.41 5.69
C ARG A 52 14.31 -3.13 6.58
N ALA A 53 14.45 -3.21 7.90
CA ALA A 53 13.38 -2.87 8.85
C ALA A 53 13.01 -1.37 8.77
N ILE A 54 14.02 -0.49 8.75
CA ILE A 54 13.82 0.96 8.57
C ILE A 54 13.11 1.23 7.25
N ALA A 55 13.61 0.63 6.17
CA ALA A 55 13.06 0.87 4.86
C ALA A 55 11.65 0.24 4.69
N SER A 56 11.31 -0.81 5.43
CA SER A 56 9.94 -1.32 5.54
C SER A 56 9.02 -0.35 6.28
N TYR A 57 9.50 0.28 7.36
CA TYR A 57 8.72 1.27 8.11
C TYR A 57 8.33 2.47 7.23
N GLU A 58 9.29 3.04 6.49
CA GLU A 58 9.03 4.16 5.58
C GLU A 58 7.99 3.80 4.51
N ARG A 59 8.08 2.60 3.93
CA ARG A 59 7.11 2.11 2.95
C ARG A 59 5.74 1.87 3.56
N GLY A 60 5.68 1.32 4.77
CA GLY A 60 4.45 1.15 5.53
C GLY A 60 3.74 2.48 5.77
N ALA A 61 4.50 3.53 6.12
CA ALA A 61 3.95 4.88 6.28
C ALA A 61 3.31 5.40 4.98
N PHE A 62 3.96 5.24 3.82
CA PHE A 62 3.38 5.65 2.53
C PHE A 62 2.11 4.87 2.17
N ILE A 63 2.07 3.57 2.44
CA ILE A 63 0.88 2.75 2.20
C ILE A 63 -0.28 3.27 3.07
N ILE A 64 -0.03 3.55 4.35
CA ILE A 64 -1.03 4.09 5.28
C ILE A 64 -1.55 5.45 4.80
N GLU A 65 -0.67 6.34 4.33
CA GLU A 65 -1.08 7.63 3.76
C GLU A 65 -2.01 7.45 2.56
N GLN A 66 -1.69 6.54 1.64
CA GLN A 66 -2.56 6.27 0.49
C GLN A 66 -3.91 5.68 0.89
N LEU A 67 -3.94 4.73 1.83
CA LEU A 67 -5.20 4.16 2.30
C LEU A 67 -6.10 5.24 2.91
N ARG A 68 -5.52 6.17 3.69
CA ARG A 68 -6.26 7.32 4.24
C ARG A 68 -6.80 8.23 3.15
N ALA A 69 -6.01 8.51 2.11
CA ALA A 69 -6.44 9.33 0.98
C ALA A 69 -7.60 8.69 0.21
N LEU A 70 -7.53 7.37 -0.04
CA LEU A 70 -8.60 6.62 -0.68
C LEU A 70 -9.89 6.63 0.14
N LEU A 71 -9.80 6.43 1.46
CA LEU A 71 -10.94 6.50 2.37
C LEU A 71 -11.55 7.89 2.41
N ALA A 72 -10.74 8.95 2.48
CA ALA A 72 -11.23 10.32 2.46
C ALA A 72 -11.99 10.63 1.16
N GLY A 73 -11.44 10.22 0.01
CA GLY A 73 -12.12 10.37 -1.27
C GLY A 73 -13.41 9.55 -1.39
N ALA A 74 -13.48 8.37 -0.75
CA ALA A 74 -14.71 7.60 -0.68
C ALA A 74 -15.76 8.27 0.23
N GLU A 75 -15.35 8.81 1.37
CA GLU A 75 -16.22 9.54 2.31
C GLU A 75 -16.83 10.79 1.66
N GLU A 76 -16.04 11.57 0.91
CA GLU A 76 -16.52 12.71 0.15
C GLU A 76 -17.59 12.32 -0.87
N LYS A 77 -17.37 11.22 -1.61
CA LYS A 77 -18.36 10.71 -2.56
C LYS A 77 -19.66 10.31 -1.87
N ILE A 78 -19.58 9.69 -0.70
CA ILE A 78 -20.75 9.32 0.10
C ILE A 78 -21.51 10.57 0.57
N LYS A 79 -20.80 11.62 1.00
CA LYS A 79 -21.43 12.89 1.43
C LYS A 79 -22.23 13.59 0.32
N LEU A 80 -21.87 13.36 -0.95
CA LEU A 80 -22.54 13.94 -2.11
C LEU A 80 -23.79 13.14 -2.54
N LEU A 81 -24.04 11.96 -1.96
CA LEU A 81 -25.23 11.18 -2.27
C LEU A 81 -26.48 11.84 -1.67
N PRO A 82 -27.56 12.03 -2.45
CA PRO A 82 -28.81 12.58 -1.94
C PRO A 82 -29.44 11.62 -0.92
N LYS A 83 -30.07 12.19 0.12
CA LYS A 83 -30.84 11.45 1.13
C LYS A 83 -32.12 10.85 0.58
#